data_AF-A0A819N9F4-F1
#
_entry.id   AF-A0A819N9F4-F1
#
_cell.length_a   1.000
_cell.length_b   1.000
_cell.length_c   1.000
_cell.angle_alpha   90.00
_cell.angle_beta   90.00
_cell.angle_gamma   90.00
#
_symmetry.space_group_name_H-M   'P 1'
#
loop_
_entity.id
_entity.type
_entity.pdbx_description
1 polymer ?
#
loop_
_entity_poly.entity_id
_entity_poly.type
_entity_poly.pdbx_seq_one_letter_code
_entity_poly.pdbx_strand_id
1 'polypeptide(L)'
;MLLSHQYNITIEGEFIGWQAEQTTGNIIDAMHIMCHAVSVSNVVGVVGPWLSREAQVIAPFGEKLGIPVISYSATNPGLSDQNAYPNFHRTVASDFAAAAAVAKLFIRYNWTSCTIIYQNDAFGTGGANAISEAFNDSRLIVSQMIVFDIATSSIRGDLKSLLTNAATRMVVVWAESLYTYLVLQEALASNVVGPQFTWILSSSVSLNSFNQTFYENLIGMLLIEPAVGSVVNAPINTTLLSAAYSIWQQYELESFPGSMNVDNYALFTFDATWTLIQSLQQLCTSKINISSSCLSFIESSFCFDRRFIHSNLLLDVISRTEFLGVSGPIQFSMNVTDRITGLYYSAKNAQPSSNGLSFVSVLEYSHPGDWRIPTKENVIIWPGNSLTQPIGGTLLKGVNLRIGVIESVPFTIIEKIKDASGQSTIQYSGYVHDLIKLLQNKMEFIPIIE
;
A
#
# COMPACT_ATOMS: atom_id res chain seq x y z
N MET A 1 -19.02 18.72 -3.81
CA MET A 1 -19.92 19.45 -4.73
C MET A 1 -21.08 20.12 -4.00
N LEU A 2 -21.95 19.40 -3.28
CA LEU A 2 -23.02 20.06 -2.50
C LEU A 2 -22.48 21.10 -1.49
N LEU A 3 -21.33 20.81 -0.89
CA LEU A 3 -20.65 21.74 0.02
C LEU A 3 -20.18 23.02 -0.69
N SER A 4 -19.67 22.94 -1.92
CA SER A 4 -19.29 24.14 -2.67
C SER A 4 -20.52 24.98 -3.02
N HIS A 5 -21.68 24.36 -3.26
CA HIS A 5 -22.94 25.08 -3.46
C HIS A 5 -23.37 25.83 -2.20
N GLN A 6 -23.26 25.19 -1.03
CA GLN A 6 -23.59 25.84 0.25
C GLN A 6 -22.67 27.01 0.58
N TYR A 7 -21.38 26.90 0.26
CA TYR A 7 -20.43 28.02 0.37
C TYR A 7 -20.51 29.03 -0.78
N ASN A 8 -21.47 28.88 -1.70
CA ASN A 8 -21.66 29.71 -2.88
C ASN A 8 -20.37 29.88 -3.71
N ILE A 9 -19.57 28.80 -3.79
CA ILE A 9 -18.37 28.74 -4.61
C ILE A 9 -18.83 28.49 -6.04
N THR A 10 -18.82 29.56 -6.83
CA THR A 10 -19.12 29.54 -8.27
C THR A 10 -17.86 29.85 -9.07
N ILE A 11 -17.79 29.29 -10.27
CA ILE A 11 -16.78 29.59 -11.26
C ILE A 11 -17.48 30.33 -12.39
N GLU A 12 -17.10 31.60 -12.60
CA GLU A 12 -17.75 32.49 -13.58
C GLU A 12 -19.28 32.61 -13.41
N GLY A 13 -19.77 32.49 -12.18
CA GLY A 13 -21.20 32.59 -11.85
C GLY A 13 -21.97 31.28 -11.95
N GLU A 14 -21.33 30.19 -12.38
CA GLU A 14 -21.95 28.86 -12.45
C GLU A 14 -21.43 27.92 -11.35
N PHE A 15 -22.27 26.96 -10.96
CA PHE A 15 -21.88 25.87 -10.08
C PHE A 15 -21.19 24.76 -10.87
N ILE A 16 -20.17 24.16 -10.27
CA ILE A 16 -19.46 23.04 -10.88
C ILE A 16 -20.35 21.79 -10.82
N GLY A 17 -20.63 21.18 -11.97
CA GLY A 17 -21.32 19.89 -12.06
C GLY A 17 -20.39 18.69 -11.79
N TRP A 18 -20.95 17.48 -11.67
CA TRP A 18 -20.16 16.25 -11.55
C TRP A 18 -20.86 15.08 -12.23
N GLN A 19 -20.06 14.08 -12.59
CA GLN A 19 -20.48 12.78 -13.14
C GLN A 19 -19.64 11.71 -12.45
N ALA A 20 -20.26 10.63 -12.00
CA ALA A 20 -19.57 9.48 -11.43
C ALA A 20 -19.72 8.28 -12.36
N GLU A 21 -18.62 7.56 -12.56
CA GLU A 21 -18.53 6.45 -13.50
C GLU A 21 -17.75 5.30 -12.86
N GLN A 22 -18.19 4.07 -13.13
CA GLN A 22 -17.53 2.85 -12.64
C GLN A 22 -16.77 2.17 -13.77
N THR A 23 -15.45 2.07 -13.63
CA THR A 23 -14.53 1.55 -14.65
C THR A 23 -14.32 0.04 -14.59
N THR A 24 -14.83 -0.63 -13.55
CA THR A 24 -14.69 -2.08 -13.29
C THR A 24 -13.25 -2.60 -13.17
N GLY A 25 -12.25 -1.72 -13.14
CA GLY A 25 -10.83 -2.10 -13.11
C GLY A 25 -10.21 -2.41 -14.47
N ASN A 26 -10.92 -2.13 -15.57
CA ASN A 26 -10.43 -2.31 -16.93
C ASN A 26 -9.91 -0.98 -17.50
N ILE A 27 -8.65 -0.98 -17.93
CA ILE A 27 -7.98 0.23 -18.43
C ILE A 27 -8.59 0.79 -19.72
N ILE A 28 -9.16 -0.06 -20.57
CA ILE A 28 -9.81 0.35 -21.83
C ILE A 28 -11.16 0.98 -21.52
N ASP A 29 -11.92 0.40 -20.59
CA ASP A 29 -13.20 0.96 -20.16
C ASP A 29 -12.99 2.31 -19.48
N ALA A 30 -11.96 2.45 -18.64
CA ALA A 30 -11.58 3.73 -18.04
C ALA A 30 -11.29 4.80 -19.11
N MET A 31 -10.48 4.47 -20.13
CA MET A 31 -10.21 5.39 -21.25
C MET A 31 -11.46 5.74 -22.05
N HIS A 32 -12.30 4.75 -22.35
CA HIS A 32 -13.56 4.93 -23.08
C HIS A 32 -14.49 5.87 -22.32
N ILE A 33 -14.67 5.65 -21.02
CA ILE A 33 -15.48 6.48 -20.13
C ILE A 33 -14.96 7.93 -20.13
N MET A 34 -13.66 8.15 -19.93
CA MET A 34 -13.10 9.50 -19.93
C MET A 34 -13.27 10.19 -21.30
N CYS A 35 -13.03 9.47 -22.40
CA CYS A 35 -13.21 9.99 -23.75
C CYS A 35 -14.68 10.37 -24.01
N HIS A 36 -15.62 9.52 -23.60
CA HIS A 36 -17.04 9.79 -23.71
C HIS A 36 -17.43 11.05 -22.90
N ALA A 37 -17.05 11.12 -21.62
CA ALA A 37 -17.34 12.25 -20.75
C ALA A 37 -16.83 13.57 -21.32
N VAL A 38 -15.59 13.58 -21.83
CA VAL A 38 -14.99 14.76 -22.47
C VAL A 38 -15.69 15.12 -23.77
N SER A 39 -16.22 14.15 -24.52
CA SER A 39 -16.90 14.42 -25.80
C SER A 39 -18.28 15.05 -25.62
N VAL A 40 -18.94 14.80 -24.49
CA VAL A 40 -20.32 15.28 -24.23
C VAL A 40 -20.38 16.43 -23.23
N SER A 41 -19.26 16.77 -22.57
CA SER A 41 -19.23 17.80 -21.53
C SER A 41 -17.85 18.46 -21.40
N ASN A 42 -17.83 19.68 -20.85
CA ASN A 42 -16.60 20.43 -20.60
C ASN A 42 -15.96 20.02 -19.28
N VAL A 43 -15.19 18.93 -19.31
CA VAL A 43 -14.50 18.38 -18.14
C VAL A 43 -13.28 19.23 -17.79
N VAL A 44 -13.26 19.75 -16.56
CA VAL A 44 -12.18 20.62 -16.01
C VAL A 44 -11.18 19.87 -15.12
N GLY A 45 -11.47 18.62 -14.77
CA GLY A 45 -10.62 17.79 -13.92
C GLY A 45 -11.24 16.42 -13.67
N VAL A 46 -10.41 15.46 -13.27
CA VAL A 46 -10.81 14.11 -12.88
C VAL A 46 -10.40 13.86 -11.44
N VAL A 47 -11.33 13.36 -10.62
CA VAL A 47 -11.03 12.85 -9.28
C VAL A 47 -11.04 11.32 -9.35
N GLY A 48 -9.92 10.69 -9.00
CA GLY A 48 -9.62 9.29 -9.30
C GLY A 48 -8.49 9.16 -10.33
N PRO A 49 -8.28 7.98 -10.94
CA PRO A 49 -8.97 6.71 -10.68
C PRO A 49 -8.71 6.10 -9.30
N TRP A 50 -9.47 5.06 -8.95
CA TRP A 50 -9.24 4.26 -7.73
C TRP A 50 -7.98 3.39 -7.88
N LEU A 51 -7.83 2.74 -9.03
CA LEU A 51 -6.81 1.71 -9.24
C LEU A 51 -5.56 2.30 -9.89
N SER A 52 -4.38 1.91 -9.40
CA SER A 52 -3.10 2.37 -9.96
C SER A 52 -2.93 1.99 -11.43
N ARG A 53 -3.42 0.82 -11.86
CA ARG A 53 -3.39 0.39 -13.26
C ARG A 53 -4.19 1.30 -14.19
N GLU A 54 -5.28 1.88 -13.71
CA GLU A 54 -6.08 2.84 -14.47
C GLU A 54 -5.42 4.22 -14.45
N ALA A 55 -4.93 4.66 -13.29
CA ALA A 55 -4.26 5.95 -13.16
C ALA A 55 -3.05 6.09 -14.10
N GLN A 56 -2.27 5.03 -14.30
CA GLN A 56 -1.15 5.01 -15.25
C GLN A 56 -1.55 5.31 -16.70
N VAL A 57 -2.80 5.06 -17.06
CA VAL A 57 -3.34 5.20 -18.40
C VAL A 57 -4.15 6.50 -18.53
N ILE A 58 -4.92 6.82 -17.49
CA ILE A 58 -5.77 8.02 -17.42
C ILE A 58 -4.95 9.29 -17.23
N ALA A 59 -3.83 9.26 -16.49
CA ALA A 59 -3.01 10.45 -16.32
C ALA A 59 -2.43 10.95 -17.67
N PRO A 60 -1.69 10.15 -18.47
CA PRO A 60 -1.20 10.60 -19.77
C PRO A 60 -2.33 10.97 -20.76
N PHE A 61 -3.48 10.28 -20.67
CA PHE A 61 -4.64 10.67 -21.48
C PHE A 61 -5.20 12.03 -21.06
N GLY A 62 -5.32 12.29 -19.75
CA GLY A 62 -5.66 13.60 -19.21
C GLY A 62 -4.65 14.67 -19.63
N GLU A 63 -3.36 14.36 -19.62
CA GLU A 63 -2.30 15.29 -20.03
C GLU A 63 -2.51 15.69 -21.48
N LYS A 64 -2.75 14.68 -22.34
CA LYS A 64 -3.08 14.90 -23.74
C LYS A 64 -4.22 15.91 -23.81
N LEU A 65 -5.28 15.80 -23.03
CA LEU A 65 -6.47 16.66 -23.06
C LEU A 65 -6.33 17.99 -22.29
N GLY A 66 -5.25 18.19 -21.53
CA GLY A 66 -5.12 19.32 -20.59
C GLY A 66 -6.04 19.18 -19.37
N ILE A 67 -6.36 17.95 -18.94
CA ILE A 67 -7.24 17.70 -17.82
C ILE A 67 -6.40 17.21 -16.64
N PRO A 68 -6.40 17.92 -15.49
CA PRO A 68 -5.73 17.44 -14.28
C PRO A 68 -6.42 16.20 -13.72
N VAL A 69 -5.64 15.27 -13.20
CA VAL A 69 -6.11 14.03 -12.58
C VAL A 69 -5.64 13.98 -11.14
N ILE A 70 -6.56 14.04 -10.17
CA ILE A 70 -6.24 13.96 -8.75
C ILE A 70 -6.77 12.64 -8.19
N SER A 71 -5.89 11.65 -8.03
CA SER A 71 -6.30 10.36 -7.46
C SER A 71 -6.33 10.39 -5.93
N TYR A 72 -7.30 9.70 -5.35
CA TYR A 72 -7.46 9.54 -3.92
C TYR A 72 -7.09 8.12 -3.44
N SER A 73 -6.67 7.22 -4.33
CA SER A 73 -6.42 5.81 -4.01
C SER A 73 -5.29 5.14 -4.80
N ALA A 74 -4.86 5.67 -5.95
CA ALA A 74 -3.75 5.11 -6.73
C ALA A 74 -2.39 5.40 -6.07
N THR A 75 -1.82 4.40 -5.39
CA THR A 75 -0.60 4.56 -4.59
C THR A 75 0.69 4.08 -5.27
N ASN A 76 0.65 3.54 -6.50
CA ASN A 76 1.85 3.08 -7.21
C ASN A 76 2.96 4.16 -7.22
N PRO A 77 4.19 3.86 -6.76
CA PRO A 77 5.31 4.79 -6.75
C PRO A 77 5.72 5.31 -8.14
N GLY A 78 5.46 4.55 -9.21
CA GLY A 78 5.75 4.98 -10.57
C GLY A 78 4.98 6.25 -10.99
N LEU A 79 3.85 6.54 -10.36
CA LEU A 79 3.06 7.75 -10.60
C LEU A 79 3.66 9.01 -9.95
N SER A 80 4.69 8.87 -9.11
CA SER A 80 5.31 9.99 -8.36
C SER A 80 6.20 10.89 -9.24
N ASP A 81 6.60 10.42 -10.43
CA ASP A 81 7.48 11.17 -11.34
C ASP A 81 6.71 12.28 -12.05
N GLN A 82 6.97 13.53 -11.64
CA GLN A 82 6.35 14.73 -12.20
C GLN A 82 6.65 14.93 -13.70
N ASN A 83 7.77 14.40 -14.22
CA ASN A 83 8.09 14.51 -15.65
C ASN A 83 7.27 13.52 -16.47
N ALA A 84 7.03 12.33 -15.93
CA ALA A 84 6.25 11.29 -16.60
C ALA A 84 4.73 11.53 -16.47
N TYR A 85 4.29 12.17 -15.38
CA TYR A 85 2.88 12.41 -15.08
C TYR A 85 2.63 13.88 -14.67
N PRO A 86 2.90 14.87 -15.54
CA PRO A 86 2.87 16.28 -15.17
C PRO A 86 1.48 16.83 -14.82
N ASN A 87 0.42 16.11 -15.18
CA ASN A 87 -0.97 16.48 -14.89
C ASN A 87 -1.60 15.66 -13.75
N PHE A 88 -0.82 14.80 -13.10
CA PHE A 88 -1.30 13.91 -12.05
C PHE A 88 -0.94 14.46 -10.68
N HIS A 89 -1.87 14.35 -9.74
CA HIS A 89 -1.63 14.54 -8.31
C HIS A 89 -2.37 13.47 -7.51
N ARG A 90 -2.02 13.29 -6.23
CA ARG A 90 -2.78 12.41 -5.34
C ARG A 90 -2.86 12.86 -3.89
N THR A 91 -4.02 12.71 -3.27
CA THR A 91 -4.26 13.07 -1.86
C THR A 91 -3.97 11.93 -0.88
N VAL A 92 -3.96 10.69 -1.38
CA VAL A 92 -3.40 9.54 -0.67
C VAL A 92 -1.87 9.55 -0.79
N ALA A 93 -1.19 9.07 0.24
CA ALA A 93 0.26 8.90 0.20
C ALA A 93 0.70 7.81 -0.79
N SER A 94 1.86 8.02 -1.42
CA SER A 94 2.54 7.01 -2.25
C SER A 94 2.93 5.76 -1.46
N ASP A 95 2.99 4.61 -2.13
CA ASP A 95 3.52 3.37 -1.52
C ASP A 95 4.99 3.51 -1.09
N PHE A 96 5.73 4.54 -1.54
CA PHE A 96 7.03 4.90 -0.95
C PHE A 96 6.91 5.16 0.57
N ALA A 97 5.89 5.91 1.00
CA ALA A 97 5.66 6.19 2.41
C ALA A 97 5.20 4.93 3.17
N ALA A 98 4.39 4.08 2.52
CA ALA A 98 3.94 2.82 3.10
C ALA A 98 5.10 1.84 3.28
N ALA A 99 5.98 1.72 2.29
CA ALA A 99 7.19 0.91 2.33
C ALA A 99 8.15 1.37 3.44
N ALA A 100 8.34 2.68 3.59
CA ALA A 100 9.11 3.24 4.71
C ALA A 100 8.48 2.86 6.06
N ALA A 101 7.16 2.94 6.19
CA ALA A 101 6.45 2.53 7.41
C ALA A 101 6.62 1.03 7.70
N VAL A 102 6.55 0.17 6.67
CA VAL A 102 6.82 -1.28 6.80
C VAL A 102 8.27 -1.53 7.25
N ALA A 103 9.26 -0.86 6.65
CA ALA A 103 10.66 -1.01 7.06
C ALA A 103 10.87 -0.58 8.53
N LYS A 104 10.26 0.53 8.96
CA LYS A 104 10.25 0.97 10.36
C LYS A 104 9.57 -0.03 11.31
N LEU A 105 8.55 -0.74 10.84
CA LEU A 105 7.90 -1.80 11.61
C LEU A 105 8.85 -2.98 11.85
N PHE A 106 9.60 -3.38 10.82
CA PHE A 106 10.60 -4.45 10.92
C PHE A 106 11.72 -4.06 11.89
N ILE A 107 12.23 -2.83 11.80
CA ILE A 107 13.24 -2.30 12.73
C ILE A 107 12.71 -2.33 14.17
N ARG A 108 11.48 -1.86 14.41
CA ARG A 108 10.85 -1.85 15.75
C ARG A 108 10.85 -3.22 16.41
N TYR A 109 10.61 -4.27 15.64
CA TYR A 109 10.51 -5.65 16.14
C TYR A 109 11.77 -6.47 15.87
N ASN A 110 12.90 -5.87 15.48
CA ASN A 110 14.14 -6.58 15.17
C ASN A 110 13.98 -7.72 14.14
N TRP A 111 13.01 -7.61 13.23
CA TRP A 111 12.88 -8.52 12.10
C TRP A 111 13.81 -8.08 10.99
N THR A 112 14.50 -9.04 10.37
CA THR A 112 15.59 -8.73 9.43
C THR A 112 15.24 -9.03 7.97
N SER A 113 14.22 -9.86 7.72
CA SER A 113 13.88 -10.28 6.36
C SER A 113 12.43 -10.68 6.17
N CYS A 114 11.91 -10.59 4.94
CA CYS A 114 10.57 -11.04 4.57
C CYS A 114 10.50 -11.70 3.20
N THR A 115 9.41 -12.43 2.96
CA THR A 115 8.93 -12.79 1.63
C THR A 115 7.80 -11.85 1.26
N ILE A 116 7.82 -11.31 0.04
CA ILE A 116 6.75 -10.46 -0.48
C ILE A 116 5.88 -11.29 -1.44
N ILE A 117 4.56 -11.27 -1.25
CA ILE A 117 3.59 -11.76 -2.21
C ILE A 117 2.89 -10.55 -2.81
N TYR A 118 2.91 -10.39 -4.13
CA TYR A 118 2.35 -9.20 -4.79
C TYR A 118 1.54 -9.54 -6.03
N GLN A 119 0.50 -8.75 -6.32
CA GLN A 119 -0.27 -8.90 -7.55
C GLN A 119 0.51 -8.40 -8.78
N ASN A 120 0.40 -9.09 -9.92
CA ASN A 120 1.15 -8.78 -11.15
C ASN A 120 0.59 -7.61 -11.98
N ASP A 121 0.29 -6.48 -11.33
CA ASP A 121 -0.06 -5.24 -12.02
C ASP A 121 0.75 -4.04 -11.51
N ALA A 122 0.35 -2.84 -11.94
CA ALA A 122 0.98 -1.58 -11.57
C ALA A 122 1.05 -1.34 -10.06
N PHE A 123 -0.01 -1.68 -9.32
CA PHE A 123 -0.06 -1.49 -7.87
C PHE A 123 0.87 -2.48 -7.16
N GLY A 124 0.68 -3.78 -7.41
CA GLY A 124 1.45 -4.81 -6.72
C GLY A 124 2.95 -4.74 -7.03
N THR A 125 3.31 -4.57 -8.30
CA THR A 125 4.72 -4.48 -8.73
C THR A 125 5.39 -3.22 -8.17
N GLY A 126 4.70 -2.07 -8.22
CA GLY A 126 5.21 -0.81 -7.70
C GLY A 126 5.48 -0.87 -6.20
N GLY A 127 4.52 -1.36 -5.42
CA GLY A 127 4.68 -1.49 -3.98
C GLY A 127 5.73 -2.52 -3.55
N ALA A 128 5.81 -3.67 -4.24
CA ALA A 128 6.85 -4.67 -3.97
C ALA A 128 8.27 -4.10 -4.18
N ASN A 129 8.45 -3.30 -5.25
CA ASN A 129 9.71 -2.62 -5.52
C ASN A 129 10.03 -1.56 -4.46
N ALA A 130 9.04 -0.74 -4.06
CA ALA A 130 9.24 0.25 -3.00
C ALA A 130 9.60 -0.39 -1.66
N ILE A 131 8.99 -1.52 -1.29
CA ILE A 131 9.38 -2.28 -0.09
C ILE A 131 10.83 -2.75 -0.23
N SER A 132 11.21 -3.29 -1.39
CA SER A 132 12.58 -3.75 -1.64
C SER A 132 13.61 -2.63 -1.49
N GLU A 133 13.31 -1.44 -2.00
CA GLU A 133 14.15 -0.25 -1.87
C GLU A 133 14.24 0.21 -0.40
N ALA A 134 13.11 0.39 0.28
CA ALA A 134 13.07 0.80 1.67
C ALA A 134 13.78 -0.21 2.62
N PHE A 135 13.69 -1.51 2.30
CA PHE A 135 14.39 -2.55 3.02
C PHE A 135 15.91 -2.44 2.79
N ASN A 136 16.35 -2.27 1.55
CA ASN A 136 17.76 -2.10 1.23
C ASN A 136 18.37 -0.88 1.96
N ASP A 137 17.68 0.26 1.93
CA ASP A 137 18.10 1.49 2.63
C ASP A 137 18.19 1.29 4.15
N SER A 138 17.37 0.39 4.68
CA SER A 138 17.31 0.04 6.10
C SER A 138 18.18 -1.15 6.50
N ARG A 139 18.95 -1.74 5.57
CA ARG A 139 19.73 -2.98 5.77
C ARG A 139 18.87 -4.19 6.18
N LEU A 140 17.64 -4.24 5.68
CA LEU A 140 16.71 -5.37 5.75
C LEU A 140 16.75 -6.15 4.43
N ILE A 141 16.25 -7.39 4.43
CA ILE A 141 16.36 -8.30 3.29
C ILE A 141 14.98 -8.71 2.77
N VAL A 142 14.73 -8.51 1.48
CA VAL A 142 13.64 -9.22 0.79
C VAL A 142 14.19 -10.56 0.31
N SER A 143 13.86 -11.63 1.01
CA SER A 143 14.40 -12.97 0.74
C SER A 143 13.85 -13.56 -0.55
N GLN A 144 12.60 -13.24 -0.86
CA GLN A 144 11.90 -13.76 -2.02
C GLN A 144 10.72 -12.85 -2.38
N MET A 145 10.42 -12.77 -3.68
CA MET A 145 9.18 -12.18 -4.19
C MET A 145 8.37 -13.25 -4.92
N ILE A 146 7.09 -13.36 -4.59
CA ILE A 146 6.14 -14.33 -5.13
C ILE A 146 5.04 -13.57 -5.84
N VAL A 147 4.72 -14.01 -7.06
CA VAL A 147 3.72 -13.36 -7.89
C VAL A 147 2.35 -13.99 -7.66
N PHE A 148 1.34 -13.17 -7.37
CA PHE A 148 -0.06 -13.51 -7.53
C PHE A 148 -0.53 -13.03 -8.91
N ASP A 149 -1.04 -13.94 -9.73
CA ASP A 149 -1.49 -13.64 -11.08
C ASP A 149 -2.98 -13.26 -11.07
N ILE A 150 -3.29 -11.99 -11.36
CA ILE A 150 -4.67 -11.48 -11.34
C ILE A 150 -5.53 -12.10 -12.45
N ALA A 151 -4.94 -12.53 -13.57
CA ALA A 151 -5.68 -13.09 -14.70
C ALA A 151 -6.13 -14.54 -14.41
N THR A 152 -5.29 -15.32 -13.73
CA THR A 152 -5.64 -16.69 -13.31
C THR A 152 -6.16 -16.77 -11.87
N SER A 153 -6.10 -15.66 -11.12
CA SER A 153 -6.49 -15.57 -9.72
C SER A 153 -5.77 -16.59 -8.82
N SER A 154 -4.47 -16.79 -9.06
CA SER A 154 -3.67 -17.82 -8.40
C SER A 154 -2.24 -17.39 -8.14
N ILE A 155 -1.60 -17.97 -7.13
CA ILE A 155 -0.16 -17.80 -6.90
C ILE A 155 0.64 -18.56 -7.96
N ARG A 156 1.73 -17.96 -8.44
CA ARG A 156 2.68 -18.63 -9.35
C ARG A 156 3.63 -19.51 -8.54
N GLY A 157 3.46 -20.83 -8.68
CA GLY A 157 4.26 -21.85 -7.99
C GLY A 157 3.51 -22.47 -6.81
N ASP A 158 4.20 -23.32 -6.04
CA ASP A 158 3.64 -23.99 -4.86
C ASP A 158 3.89 -23.12 -3.61
N LEU A 159 2.85 -22.41 -3.14
CA LEU A 159 2.96 -21.46 -2.02
C LEU A 159 3.62 -22.09 -0.79
N LYS A 160 3.22 -23.32 -0.45
CA LYS A 160 3.73 -24.04 0.72
C LYS A 160 5.25 -24.18 0.62
N SER A 161 5.73 -24.74 -0.48
CA SER A 161 7.15 -25.00 -0.73
C SER A 161 7.95 -23.70 -0.75
N LEU A 162 7.42 -22.65 -1.41
CA LEU A 162 8.08 -21.35 -1.46
C LEU A 162 8.27 -20.76 -0.05
N LEU A 163 7.22 -20.77 0.78
CA LEU A 163 7.30 -20.20 2.13
C LEU A 163 8.07 -21.09 3.12
N THR A 164 7.96 -22.42 3.04
CA THR A 164 8.68 -23.31 3.95
C THR A 164 10.19 -23.34 3.68
N ASN A 165 10.59 -23.20 2.41
CA ASN A 165 12.00 -23.20 2.00
C ASN A 165 12.70 -21.85 2.24
N ALA A 166 11.94 -20.77 2.38
CA ALA A 166 12.48 -19.47 2.77
C ALA A 166 13.03 -19.52 4.22
N ALA A 167 14.12 -18.80 4.48
CA ALA A 167 14.68 -18.68 5.84
C ALA A 167 13.84 -17.76 6.74
N THR A 168 13.05 -16.87 6.14
CA THR A 168 12.15 -15.96 6.85
C THR A 168 10.79 -16.59 7.11
N ARG A 169 10.13 -16.14 8.16
CA ARG A 169 8.73 -16.44 8.50
C ARG A 169 7.85 -15.20 8.48
N MET A 170 8.39 -14.08 8.02
CA MET A 170 7.65 -12.84 7.79
C MET A 170 7.14 -12.83 6.34
N VAL A 171 5.84 -12.65 6.16
CA VAL A 171 5.21 -12.56 4.84
C VAL A 171 4.52 -11.21 4.72
N VAL A 172 4.89 -10.44 3.70
CA VAL A 172 4.24 -9.18 3.35
C VAL A 172 3.38 -9.41 2.11
N VAL A 173 2.09 -9.13 2.18
CA VAL A 173 1.16 -9.23 1.04
C VAL A 173 0.88 -7.82 0.53
N TRP A 174 1.24 -7.56 -0.73
CA TRP A 174 0.99 -6.31 -1.44
C TRP A 174 0.01 -6.53 -2.59
N ALA A 175 -1.27 -6.55 -2.27
CA ALA A 175 -2.33 -6.83 -3.23
C ALA A 175 -3.65 -6.17 -2.80
N GLU A 176 -4.55 -5.93 -3.74
CA GLU A 176 -5.90 -5.41 -3.46
C GLU A 176 -6.69 -6.38 -2.57
N SER A 177 -7.73 -5.88 -1.89
CA SER A 177 -8.53 -6.66 -0.93
C SER A 177 -9.04 -7.99 -1.48
N LEU A 178 -9.49 -8.02 -2.74
CA LEU A 178 -9.96 -9.24 -3.39
C LEU A 178 -8.85 -10.30 -3.50
N TYR A 179 -7.67 -9.90 -3.96
CA TYR A 179 -6.56 -10.83 -4.17
C TYR A 179 -5.87 -11.20 -2.86
N THR A 180 -5.81 -10.28 -1.88
CA THR A 180 -5.38 -10.60 -0.51
C THR A 180 -6.24 -11.69 0.10
N TYR A 181 -7.56 -11.64 -0.10
CA TYR A 181 -8.47 -12.70 0.34
C TYR A 181 -8.11 -14.06 -0.28
N LEU A 182 -7.89 -14.10 -1.60
CA LEU A 182 -7.54 -15.34 -2.31
C LEU A 182 -6.17 -15.90 -1.87
N VAL A 183 -5.17 -15.04 -1.67
CA VAL A 183 -3.86 -15.43 -1.13
C VAL A 183 -4.02 -16.07 0.26
N LEU A 184 -4.84 -15.48 1.14
CA LEU A 184 -5.08 -16.03 2.47
C LEU A 184 -5.85 -17.36 2.43
N GLN A 185 -6.79 -17.54 1.51
CA GLN A 185 -7.45 -18.84 1.31
C GLN A 185 -6.45 -19.94 0.93
N GLU A 186 -5.54 -19.65 0.01
CA GLU A 186 -4.49 -20.60 -0.39
C GLU A 186 -3.50 -20.88 0.75
N ALA A 187 -3.13 -19.83 1.50
CA ALA A 187 -2.24 -19.94 2.66
C ALA A 187 -2.84 -20.81 3.78
N LEU A 188 -4.15 -20.67 4.03
CA LEU A 188 -4.91 -21.52 4.94
C LEU A 188 -4.94 -22.98 4.48
N ALA A 189 -5.28 -23.22 3.20
CA ALA A 189 -5.29 -24.56 2.61
C ALA A 189 -3.91 -25.24 2.65
N SER A 190 -2.84 -24.43 2.54
CA SER A 190 -1.45 -24.88 2.55
C SER A 190 -0.83 -24.99 3.96
N ASN A 191 -1.57 -24.60 5.01
CA ASN A 191 -1.11 -24.55 6.40
C ASN A 191 0.19 -23.75 6.60
N VAL A 192 0.26 -22.56 5.98
CA VAL A 192 1.40 -21.62 6.07
C VAL A 192 1.01 -20.29 6.75
N VAL A 193 0.08 -20.40 7.68
CA VAL A 193 -0.42 -19.33 8.56
C VAL A 193 -0.33 -19.78 10.02
N GLY A 194 -0.82 -18.98 10.97
CA GLY A 194 -0.79 -19.33 12.39
C GLY A 194 0.61 -19.22 13.02
N PRO A 195 0.91 -19.95 14.10
CA PRO A 195 2.03 -19.66 15.00
C PRO A 195 3.42 -19.57 14.37
N GLN A 196 3.61 -20.19 13.20
CA GLN A 196 4.90 -20.22 12.51
C GLN A 196 5.14 -19.03 11.59
N PHE A 197 4.09 -18.33 11.15
CA PHE A 197 4.19 -17.27 10.14
C PHE A 197 3.53 -15.99 10.62
N THR A 198 4.19 -14.86 10.41
CA THR A 198 3.61 -13.55 10.67
C THR A 198 3.31 -12.87 9.34
N TRP A 199 2.02 -12.65 9.10
CA TRP A 199 1.52 -12.04 7.87
C TRP A 199 1.23 -10.56 8.10
N ILE A 200 1.70 -9.73 7.17
CA ILE A 200 1.50 -8.29 7.13
C ILE A 200 0.81 -7.96 5.80
N LEU A 201 -0.39 -7.38 5.88
CA LEU A 201 -1.26 -7.11 4.73
C LEU A 201 -1.22 -5.61 4.39
N SER A 202 -1.22 -5.27 3.10
CA SER A 202 -1.38 -3.89 2.60
C SER A 202 -2.85 -3.47 2.42
N SER A 203 -3.78 -4.42 2.48
CA SER A 203 -5.19 -4.18 2.21
C SER A 203 -6.07 -5.04 3.10
N SER A 204 -7.16 -4.43 3.58
CA SER A 204 -8.08 -5.08 4.50
C SER A 204 -8.88 -6.18 3.82
N VAL A 205 -9.25 -7.20 4.59
CA VAL A 205 -10.15 -8.28 4.20
C VAL A 205 -11.23 -8.45 5.26
N SER A 206 -12.41 -8.93 4.86
CA SER A 206 -13.43 -9.32 5.84
C SER A 206 -13.01 -10.63 6.51
N LEU A 207 -12.40 -10.55 7.70
CA LEU A 207 -11.93 -11.75 8.44
C LEU A 207 -13.07 -12.73 8.73
N ASN A 208 -14.30 -12.24 8.88
CA ASN A 208 -15.48 -13.08 9.13
C ASN A 208 -16.03 -13.78 7.87
N SER A 209 -15.47 -13.51 6.69
CA SER A 209 -15.78 -14.25 5.45
C SER A 209 -15.03 -15.58 5.34
N PHE A 210 -14.06 -15.83 6.23
CA PHE A 210 -13.38 -17.12 6.33
C PHE A 210 -14.15 -18.08 7.23
N ASN A 211 -13.91 -19.38 7.07
CA ASN A 211 -14.51 -20.39 7.94
C ASN A 211 -14.01 -20.20 9.38
N GLN A 212 -14.94 -20.25 10.36
CA GLN A 212 -14.65 -20.10 11.79
C GLN A 212 -13.56 -21.07 12.29
N THR A 213 -13.45 -22.26 11.68
CA THR A 213 -12.40 -23.24 12.01
C THR A 213 -10.98 -22.70 11.80
N PHE A 214 -10.82 -21.66 10.99
CA PHE A 214 -9.53 -21.06 10.65
C PHE A 214 -9.23 -19.78 11.44
N TYR A 215 -10.11 -19.32 12.32
CA TYR A 215 -9.94 -18.05 13.01
C TYR A 215 -8.64 -18.01 13.83
N GLU A 216 -8.32 -19.09 14.55
CA GLU A 216 -7.06 -19.20 15.32
C GLU A 216 -5.81 -19.01 14.45
N ASN A 217 -5.86 -19.40 13.19
CA ASN A 217 -4.75 -19.25 12.26
C ASN A 217 -4.61 -17.83 11.69
N LEU A 218 -5.69 -17.04 11.73
CA LEU A 218 -5.76 -15.66 11.25
C LEU A 218 -5.46 -14.63 12.36
N ILE A 219 -5.55 -15.04 13.63
CA ILE A 219 -5.17 -14.20 14.76
C ILE A 219 -3.71 -13.79 14.64
N GLY A 220 -3.46 -12.51 14.89
CA GLY A 220 -2.12 -11.96 14.95
C GLY A 220 -1.53 -11.47 13.63
N MET A 221 -2.27 -11.59 12.52
CA MET A 221 -1.93 -10.87 11.30
C MET A 221 -1.96 -9.37 11.54
N LEU A 222 -1.10 -8.65 10.83
CA LEU A 222 -1.06 -7.19 10.83
C LEU A 222 -1.60 -6.68 9.50
N LEU A 223 -2.34 -5.58 9.55
CA LEU A 223 -2.79 -4.80 8.40
C LEU A 223 -2.17 -3.41 8.53
N ILE A 224 -1.45 -2.98 7.50
CA ILE A 224 -0.93 -1.62 7.40
C ILE A 224 -1.75 -0.91 6.33
N GLU A 225 -2.46 0.14 6.72
CA GLU A 225 -3.30 0.91 5.82
C GLU A 225 -3.04 2.42 5.95
N PRO A 226 -3.25 3.20 4.87
CA PRO A 226 -3.24 4.65 4.96
C PRO A 226 -4.25 5.15 6.01
N ALA A 227 -3.81 6.11 6.81
CA ALA A 227 -4.60 6.73 7.86
C ALA A 227 -4.79 8.22 7.61
N VAL A 228 -5.71 8.82 8.36
CA VAL A 228 -5.97 10.26 8.35
C VAL A 228 -5.58 10.89 9.68
N GLY A 229 -5.51 12.21 9.72
CA GLY A 229 -5.07 12.97 10.90
C GLY A 229 -5.87 12.63 12.16
N SER A 230 -7.18 12.40 12.07
CA SER A 230 -8.00 12.02 13.23
C SER A 230 -7.61 10.67 13.84
N VAL A 231 -7.11 9.72 13.03
CA VAL A 231 -6.64 8.41 13.50
C VAL A 231 -5.33 8.55 14.27
N VAL A 232 -4.47 9.49 13.87
CA VAL A 232 -3.15 9.71 14.47
C VAL A 232 -3.07 10.98 15.31
N ASN A 233 -4.19 11.48 15.83
CA ASN A 233 -4.26 12.71 16.64
C ASN A 233 -3.48 13.90 16.04
N ALA A 234 -3.45 14.01 14.71
CA ALA A 234 -2.87 15.13 13.99
C ALA A 234 -3.96 16.15 13.62
N PRO A 235 -3.58 17.42 13.37
CA PRO A 235 -4.53 18.46 13.00
C PRO A 235 -5.34 18.08 11.75
N ILE A 236 -6.66 18.31 11.82
CA ILE A 236 -7.60 18.22 10.70
C ILE A 236 -8.53 19.43 10.71
N ASN A 237 -9.16 19.72 9.58
CA ASN A 237 -10.19 20.75 9.51
C ASN A 237 -11.53 20.20 9.98
N THR A 238 -11.76 20.24 11.29
CA THR A 238 -12.98 19.73 11.92
C THR A 238 -14.22 20.47 11.47
N THR A 239 -14.15 21.79 11.26
CA THR A 239 -15.27 22.59 10.76
C THR A 239 -15.71 22.13 9.37
N LEU A 240 -14.75 21.95 8.46
CA LEU A 240 -15.01 21.46 7.10
C LEU A 240 -15.59 20.04 7.12
N LEU A 241 -15.02 19.16 7.95
CA LEU A 241 -15.50 17.79 8.10
C LEU A 241 -16.92 17.72 8.67
N SER A 242 -17.23 18.50 9.72
CA SER A 242 -18.57 18.57 10.29
C SER A 242 -19.59 19.10 9.28
N ALA A 243 -19.23 20.12 8.49
CA ALA A 243 -20.09 20.63 7.44
C ALA A 243 -20.36 19.57 6.35
N ALA A 244 -19.32 18.83 5.94
CA ALA A 244 -19.46 17.73 4.99
C ALA A 244 -20.41 16.63 5.51
N TYR A 245 -20.29 16.24 6.78
CA TYR A 245 -21.18 15.26 7.40
C TYR A 245 -22.62 15.76 7.51
N SER A 246 -22.84 17.03 7.87
CA SER A 246 -24.20 17.60 7.92
C SER A 246 -24.88 17.55 6.55
N ILE A 247 -24.15 17.88 5.47
CA ILE A 247 -24.69 17.80 4.11
C ILE A 247 -25.00 16.35 3.71
N TRP A 248 -24.09 15.42 3.98
CA TRP A 248 -24.29 14.01 3.63
C TRP A 248 -25.55 13.47 4.34
N GLN A 249 -25.70 13.75 5.63
CA GLN A 249 -26.89 13.36 6.39
C GLN A 249 -28.18 13.98 5.84
N GLN A 250 -28.13 15.22 5.38
CA GLN A 250 -29.32 15.93 4.91
C GLN A 250 -29.76 15.52 3.50
N TYR A 251 -28.82 15.35 2.57
CA TYR A 251 -29.12 15.20 1.14
C TYR A 251 -28.93 13.76 0.62
N GLU A 252 -28.15 12.94 1.33
CA GLU A 252 -27.71 11.62 0.87
C GLU A 252 -27.87 10.60 2.02
N LEU A 253 -29.00 10.69 2.75
CA LEU A 253 -29.25 9.93 3.97
C LEU A 253 -29.11 8.41 3.79
N GLU A 254 -29.49 7.89 2.63
CA GLU A 254 -29.43 6.45 2.33
C GLU A 254 -27.99 5.92 2.26
N SER A 255 -27.03 6.75 1.85
CA SER A 255 -25.62 6.38 1.76
C SER A 255 -24.82 6.80 2.99
N PHE A 256 -25.40 7.59 3.90
CA PHE A 256 -24.73 8.03 5.12
C PHE A 256 -24.51 6.83 6.08
N PRO A 257 -23.28 6.55 6.54
CA PRO A 257 -22.97 5.34 7.31
C PRO A 257 -23.55 5.30 8.74
N GLY A 258 -24.38 6.27 9.13
CA GLY A 258 -25.00 6.36 10.46
C GLY A 258 -24.03 6.67 11.61
N SER A 259 -22.72 6.61 11.37
CA SER A 259 -21.66 6.93 12.32
C SER A 259 -20.65 7.88 11.70
N MET A 260 -19.90 8.62 12.52
CA MET A 260 -18.83 9.51 12.04
C MET A 260 -17.55 8.76 11.64
N ASN A 261 -17.56 7.42 11.72
CA ASN A 261 -16.43 6.57 11.37
C ASN A 261 -16.47 6.21 9.88
N VAL A 262 -16.26 7.22 9.04
CA VAL A 262 -16.21 7.09 7.59
C VAL A 262 -14.86 6.48 7.18
N ASP A 263 -14.87 5.68 6.12
CA ASP A 263 -13.65 5.12 5.52
C ASP A 263 -12.64 6.23 5.14
N ASN A 264 -11.34 5.97 5.40
CA ASN A 264 -10.26 6.93 5.14
C ASN A 264 -10.21 7.36 3.67
N TYR A 265 -10.50 6.46 2.72
CA TYR A 265 -10.51 6.80 1.29
C TYR A 265 -11.59 7.81 0.94
N ALA A 266 -12.74 7.81 1.61
CA ALA A 266 -13.75 8.84 1.38
C ALA A 266 -13.25 10.23 1.80
N LEU A 267 -12.44 10.31 2.87
CA LEU A 267 -11.80 11.56 3.31
C LEU A 267 -10.71 12.00 2.32
N PHE A 268 -9.94 11.07 1.75
CA PHE A 268 -9.00 11.39 0.66
C PHE A 268 -9.71 11.86 -0.61
N THR A 269 -10.85 11.25 -0.98
CA THR A 269 -11.70 11.68 -2.11
C THR A 269 -12.24 13.09 -1.88
N PHE A 270 -12.66 13.37 -0.65
CA PHE A 270 -13.13 14.70 -0.27
C PHE A 270 -12.02 15.74 -0.47
N ASP A 271 -10.82 15.49 0.06
CA ASP A 271 -9.69 16.42 -0.09
C ASP A 271 -9.23 16.55 -1.55
N ALA A 272 -9.31 15.49 -2.35
CA ALA A 272 -8.99 15.54 -3.79
C ALA A 272 -9.98 16.43 -4.54
N THR A 273 -11.28 16.26 -4.26
CA THR A 273 -12.34 17.09 -4.83
C THR A 273 -12.20 18.54 -4.37
N TRP A 274 -11.91 18.75 -3.09
CA TRP A 274 -11.74 20.09 -2.51
C TRP A 274 -10.53 20.81 -3.11
N THR A 275 -9.42 20.09 -3.32
CA THR A 275 -8.23 20.60 -4.02
C THR A 275 -8.60 21.13 -5.41
N LEU A 276 -9.35 20.36 -6.20
CA LEU A 276 -9.75 20.75 -7.55
C LEU A 276 -10.64 22.01 -7.53
N ILE A 277 -11.65 22.06 -6.65
CA ILE A 277 -12.56 23.20 -6.52
C ILE A 277 -11.82 24.47 -6.11
N GLN A 278 -10.96 24.39 -5.09
CA GLN A 278 -10.17 25.54 -4.62
C GLN A 278 -9.21 26.03 -5.71
N SER A 279 -8.59 25.11 -6.44
CA SER A 279 -7.67 25.45 -7.53
C SER A 279 -8.38 26.14 -8.69
N LEU A 280 -9.58 25.67 -9.06
CA LEU A 280 -10.42 26.33 -10.07
C LEU A 280 -10.85 27.72 -9.63
N GLN A 281 -11.28 27.87 -8.37
CA GLN A 281 -11.66 29.16 -7.82
C GLN A 281 -10.48 30.14 -7.84
N GLN A 282 -9.29 29.70 -7.43
CA GLN A 282 -8.09 30.51 -7.47
C GLN A 282 -7.70 30.89 -8.90
N LEU A 283 -7.74 29.95 -9.86
CA LEU A 283 -7.49 30.23 -11.27
C LEU A 283 -8.40 31.36 -11.78
N CYS A 284 -9.69 31.26 -11.53
CA CYS A 284 -10.70 32.17 -12.08
C CYS A 284 -10.85 33.50 -11.33
N THR A 285 -10.36 33.58 -10.09
CA THR A 285 -10.35 34.83 -9.31
C THR A 285 -9.03 35.58 -9.41
N SER A 286 -7.94 34.87 -9.71
CA SER A 286 -6.64 35.47 -9.93
C SER A 286 -6.69 36.40 -11.15
N LYS A 287 -6.20 37.64 -11.00
CA LYS A 287 -6.06 38.61 -12.11
C LYS A 287 -4.95 38.22 -13.08
N ILE A 288 -4.86 36.94 -13.42
CA ILE A 288 -4.07 36.50 -14.57
C ILE A 288 -4.69 37.20 -15.78
N ASN A 289 -3.86 37.68 -16.71
CA ASN A 289 -4.28 38.38 -17.93
C ASN A 289 -5.03 37.44 -18.90
N ILE A 290 -6.06 36.75 -18.42
CA ILE A 290 -7.01 36.00 -19.23
C ILE A 290 -8.01 37.03 -19.74
N SER A 291 -7.90 37.38 -21.02
CA SER A 291 -8.81 38.33 -21.68
C SER A 291 -10.21 37.75 -21.94
N SER A 292 -10.38 36.44 -21.67
CA SER A 292 -11.59 35.63 -21.89
C SER A 292 -11.95 34.83 -20.63
N SER A 293 -12.87 33.88 -20.76
CA SER A 293 -13.21 32.93 -19.68
C SER A 293 -11.99 32.13 -19.22
N CYS A 294 -11.84 31.93 -17.90
CA CYS A 294 -10.83 31.04 -17.31
C CYS A 294 -11.08 29.56 -17.68
N LEU A 295 -12.31 29.20 -18.07
CA LEU A 295 -12.74 27.87 -18.48
C LEU A 295 -12.93 27.81 -20.00
N SER A 296 -11.87 28.09 -20.76
CA SER A 296 -11.90 28.06 -22.23
C SER A 296 -11.46 26.72 -22.80
N PHE A 297 -12.19 26.21 -23.79
CA PHE A 297 -11.95 24.90 -24.42
C PHE A 297 -11.78 25.00 -25.93
N ILE A 298 -10.95 24.11 -26.49
CA ILE A 298 -11.00 23.76 -27.91
C ILE A 298 -12.07 22.69 -28.07
N GLU A 299 -13.12 23.01 -28.81
CA GLU A 299 -14.29 22.17 -29.01
C GLU A 299 -14.07 21.14 -30.12
N SER A 300 -14.44 19.89 -29.86
CA SER A 300 -14.45 18.80 -30.86
C SER A 300 -15.40 17.69 -30.40
N SER A 301 -16.02 16.98 -31.35
CA SER A 301 -16.77 15.75 -31.08
C SER A 301 -15.87 14.53 -30.87
N PHE A 302 -14.60 14.64 -31.28
CA PHE A 302 -13.59 13.61 -31.02
C PHE A 302 -12.76 14.01 -29.81
N CYS A 303 -12.83 13.20 -28.75
CA CYS A 303 -12.22 13.53 -27.46
C CYS A 303 -10.73 13.92 -27.57
N PHE A 304 -9.93 13.26 -28.42
CA PHE A 304 -8.50 13.52 -28.55
C PHE A 304 -8.15 14.91 -29.06
N ASP A 305 -9.08 15.60 -29.71
CA ASP A 305 -8.91 16.95 -30.23
C ASP A 305 -9.48 18.03 -29.30
N ARG A 306 -10.22 17.64 -28.26
CA ARG A 306 -10.67 18.57 -27.21
C ARG A 306 -9.53 18.96 -26.30
N ARG A 307 -9.45 20.24 -25.92
CA ARG A 307 -8.40 20.74 -25.02
C ARG A 307 -8.94 21.75 -24.04
N PHE A 308 -8.56 21.62 -22.77
CA PHE A 308 -8.69 22.72 -21.83
C PHE A 308 -7.49 23.68 -21.98
N ILE A 309 -7.76 24.91 -22.44
CA ILE A 309 -6.73 25.88 -22.87
C ILE A 309 -5.84 26.33 -21.71
N HIS A 310 -6.44 26.57 -20.54
CA HIS A 310 -5.73 27.10 -19.36
C HIS A 310 -5.27 26.02 -18.39
N SER A 311 -5.21 24.78 -18.85
CA SER A 311 -4.82 23.60 -18.07
C SER A 311 -3.48 23.74 -17.34
N ASN A 312 -2.45 24.27 -18.01
CA ASN A 312 -1.14 24.49 -17.38
C ASN A 312 -1.19 25.48 -16.20
N LEU A 313 -2.07 26.49 -16.26
CA LEU A 313 -2.25 27.44 -15.16
C LEU A 313 -2.96 26.75 -13.98
N LEU A 314 -3.98 25.93 -14.26
CA LEU A 314 -4.65 25.14 -13.24
C LEU A 314 -3.68 24.17 -12.55
N LEU A 315 -2.82 23.50 -13.33
CA LEU A 315 -1.81 22.58 -12.82
C LEU A 315 -0.76 23.26 -11.94
N ASP A 316 -0.32 24.47 -12.29
CA ASP A 316 0.58 25.27 -11.44
C ASP A 316 -0.10 25.65 -10.11
N VAL A 317 -1.40 25.98 -10.13
CA VAL A 317 -2.18 26.24 -8.92
C VAL A 317 -2.30 24.99 -8.05
N ILE A 318 -2.66 23.84 -8.63
CA ILE A 318 -2.75 22.55 -7.91
C ILE A 318 -1.40 22.21 -7.26
N SER A 319 -0.30 22.33 -8.02
CA SER A 319 1.06 21.97 -7.56
C SER A 319 1.57 22.87 -6.43
N ARG A 320 0.95 24.03 -6.20
CA ARG A 320 1.25 24.97 -5.10
C ARG A 320 0.21 24.97 -4.00
N THR A 321 -0.80 24.10 -4.08
CA THR A 321 -1.89 24.07 -3.12
C THR A 321 -1.40 23.60 -1.75
N GLU A 322 -1.76 24.35 -0.71
CA GLU A 322 -1.53 24.03 0.68
C GLU A 322 -2.75 24.42 1.52
N PHE A 323 -3.33 23.46 2.25
CA PHE A 323 -4.42 23.73 3.18
C PHE A 323 -4.55 22.63 4.23
N LEU A 324 -5.24 22.95 5.34
CA LEU A 324 -5.67 21.93 6.30
C LEU A 324 -6.95 21.26 5.77
N GLY A 325 -6.82 20.02 5.32
CA GLY A 325 -7.93 19.18 4.83
C GLY A 325 -8.62 18.37 5.92
N VAL A 326 -9.59 17.57 5.51
CA VAL A 326 -10.32 16.67 6.44
C VAL A 326 -9.51 15.42 6.78
N SER A 327 -8.60 15.01 5.89
CA SER A 327 -7.68 13.89 6.12
C SER A 327 -6.37 14.31 6.82
N GLY A 328 -6.11 15.61 7.00
CA GLY A 328 -4.87 16.17 7.53
C GLY A 328 -4.34 17.35 6.69
N PRO A 329 -3.11 17.83 6.93
CA PRO A 329 -2.50 18.87 6.10
C PRO A 329 -2.22 18.38 4.68
N ILE A 330 -2.78 19.04 3.66
CA ILE A 330 -2.58 18.77 2.24
C ILE A 330 -1.57 19.78 1.73
N GLN A 331 -0.49 19.30 1.11
CA GLN A 331 0.50 20.12 0.44
C GLN A 331 1.03 19.35 -0.76
N PHE A 332 1.13 20.04 -1.90
CA PHE A 332 1.79 19.56 -3.12
C PHE A 332 3.08 20.33 -3.39
N SER A 333 3.85 19.86 -4.36
CA SER A 333 5.00 20.60 -4.85
C SER A 333 5.14 20.48 -6.37
N MET A 334 6.00 21.31 -6.96
CA MET A 334 6.33 21.26 -8.39
C MET A 334 7.23 20.07 -8.77
N ASN A 335 7.73 19.29 -7.81
CA ASN A 335 8.77 18.28 -8.06
C ASN A 335 8.25 16.84 -7.98
N VAL A 336 7.07 16.63 -7.40
CA VAL A 336 6.47 15.31 -7.19
C VAL A 336 4.96 15.44 -7.29
N THR A 337 4.31 14.41 -7.81
CA THR A 337 2.83 14.36 -7.94
C THR A 337 2.13 14.02 -6.61
N ASP A 338 2.90 13.66 -5.59
CA ASP A 338 2.42 13.19 -4.31
C ASP A 338 2.03 14.34 -3.38
N ARG A 339 1.03 14.08 -2.53
CA ARG A 339 0.92 14.83 -1.27
C ARG A 339 2.21 14.62 -0.47
N ILE A 340 2.82 15.69 0.02
CA ILE A 340 4.12 15.63 0.74
C ILE A 340 3.98 15.76 2.27
N THR A 341 2.80 16.16 2.76
CA THR A 341 2.48 16.26 4.19
C THR A 341 1.36 15.31 4.57
N GLY A 342 1.15 15.08 5.86
CA GLY A 342 0.01 14.27 6.29
C GLY A 342 0.12 12.79 5.94
N LEU A 343 1.35 12.26 5.87
CA LEU A 343 1.61 10.87 5.53
C LEU A 343 1.46 10.00 6.79
N TYR A 344 0.27 9.43 6.94
CA TYR A 344 -0.12 8.69 8.13
C TYR A 344 -0.49 7.26 7.79
N TYR A 345 -0.16 6.34 8.70
CA TYR A 345 -0.54 4.94 8.59
C TYR A 345 -1.01 4.40 9.93
N SER A 346 -1.91 3.42 9.89
CA SER A 346 -2.33 2.66 11.06
C SER A 346 -1.95 1.20 10.86
N ALA A 347 -1.33 0.60 11.87
CA ALA A 347 -1.19 -0.85 11.94
C ALA A 347 -2.35 -1.39 12.78
N LYS A 348 -3.16 -2.26 12.17
CA LYS A 348 -4.23 -2.99 12.83
C LYS A 348 -3.82 -4.45 13.01
N ASN A 349 -4.26 -5.06 14.10
CA ASN A 349 -3.98 -6.45 14.43
C ASN A 349 -5.28 -7.26 14.40
N ALA A 350 -5.25 -8.43 13.78
CA ALA A 350 -6.39 -9.34 13.75
C ALA A 350 -6.57 -9.99 15.13
N GLN A 351 -7.68 -9.67 15.79
CA GLN A 351 -7.97 -10.10 17.16
C GLN A 351 -9.38 -10.70 17.30
N PRO A 352 -9.61 -11.58 18.28
CA PRO A 352 -10.95 -12.00 18.67
C PRO A 352 -11.83 -10.82 19.07
N SER A 353 -13.08 -10.86 18.63
CA SER A 353 -14.14 -9.91 18.95
C SER A 353 -15.41 -10.66 19.34
N SER A 354 -16.41 -9.97 19.88
CA SER A 354 -17.70 -10.59 20.24
C SER A 354 -18.40 -11.31 19.08
N ASN A 355 -18.14 -10.88 17.84
CA ASN A 355 -18.79 -11.38 16.63
C ASN A 355 -17.82 -12.08 15.66
N GLY A 356 -16.72 -12.65 16.16
CA GLY A 356 -15.72 -13.35 15.35
C GLY A 356 -14.36 -12.66 15.41
N LEU A 357 -13.77 -12.33 14.27
CA LEU A 357 -12.50 -11.60 14.20
C LEU A 357 -12.72 -10.16 13.72
N SER A 358 -11.88 -9.25 14.23
CA SER A 358 -11.81 -7.88 13.75
C SER A 358 -10.38 -7.36 13.72
N PHE A 359 -10.14 -6.39 12.86
CA PHE A 359 -8.90 -5.62 12.86
C PHE A 359 -9.01 -4.50 13.89
N VAL A 360 -8.15 -4.53 14.91
CA VAL A 360 -8.08 -3.53 15.97
C VAL A 360 -6.82 -2.68 15.78
N SER A 361 -6.95 -1.35 15.78
CA SER A 361 -5.77 -0.46 15.69
C SER A 361 -4.84 -0.71 16.88
N VAL A 362 -3.55 -0.91 16.62
CA VAL A 362 -2.53 -1.20 17.64
C VAL A 362 -1.33 -0.27 17.55
N LEU A 363 -1.04 0.27 16.36
CA LEU A 363 0.01 1.26 16.16
C LEU A 363 -0.45 2.36 15.23
N GLU A 364 0.11 3.54 15.43
CA GLU A 364 -0.03 4.71 14.57
C GLU A 364 1.34 5.15 14.08
N TYR A 365 1.40 5.64 12.85
CA TYR A 365 2.61 6.16 12.23
C TYR A 365 2.35 7.51 11.61
N SER A 366 3.31 8.41 11.74
CA SER A 366 3.30 9.72 11.09
C SER A 366 4.70 10.05 10.62
N HIS A 367 4.89 10.17 9.31
CA HIS A 367 6.19 10.52 8.73
C HIS A 367 6.57 11.98 9.10
N PRO A 368 7.86 12.29 9.37
CA PRO A 368 9.05 11.42 9.41
C PRO A 368 9.31 10.71 10.76
N GLY A 369 8.32 10.60 11.63
CA GLY A 369 8.41 9.92 12.93
C GLY A 369 8.43 8.39 12.83
N ASP A 370 8.22 7.75 13.98
CA ASP A 370 8.20 6.29 14.15
C ASP A 370 6.84 5.78 14.62
N TRP A 371 6.65 4.46 14.57
CA TRP A 371 5.46 3.79 15.11
C TRP A 371 5.29 4.03 16.61
N ARG A 372 4.09 4.49 17.00
CA ARG A 372 3.70 4.69 18.39
C ARG A 372 2.49 3.83 18.74
N ILE A 373 2.39 3.47 20.02
CA ILE A 373 1.22 2.78 20.56
C ILE A 373 0.19 3.87 20.94
N PRO A 374 -1.05 3.84 20.43
CA PRO A 374 -2.06 4.87 20.67
C PRO A 374 -2.39 5.04 22.16
N THR A 375 -2.72 3.93 22.82
CA THR A 375 -3.02 3.88 24.25
C THR A 375 -2.35 2.67 24.90
N LYS A 376 -2.14 2.71 26.21
CA LYS A 376 -1.50 1.59 26.95
C LYS A 376 -2.31 0.29 26.91
N GLU A 377 -3.59 0.36 26.53
CA GLU A 377 -4.49 -0.79 26.44
C GLU A 377 -4.36 -1.51 25.09
N ASN A 378 -3.75 -0.88 24.08
CA ASN A 378 -3.52 -1.52 22.79
C ASN A 378 -2.43 -2.58 22.92
N VAL A 379 -2.85 -3.84 22.83
CA VAL A 379 -1.97 -5.01 22.86
C VAL A 379 -1.95 -5.65 21.48
N ILE A 380 -0.76 -6.07 21.04
CA ILE A 380 -0.62 -6.90 19.84
C ILE A 380 -0.69 -8.36 20.27
N ILE A 381 -1.65 -9.08 19.72
CA ILE A 381 -1.69 -10.53 19.78
C ILE A 381 -0.87 -11.03 18.58
N TRP A 382 0.09 -11.91 18.84
CA TRP A 382 0.92 -12.54 17.84
C TRP A 382 0.33 -13.89 17.42
N PRO A 383 0.71 -14.40 16.23
CA PRO A 383 0.23 -15.70 15.77
C PRO A 383 0.40 -16.80 16.81
N GLY A 384 -0.61 -17.68 16.92
CA GLY A 384 -0.69 -18.66 18.00
C GLY A 384 -1.22 -18.12 19.33
N ASN A 385 -1.98 -17.01 19.28
CA ASN A 385 -2.62 -16.38 20.42
C ASN A 385 -1.62 -16.04 21.54
N SER A 386 -0.47 -15.49 21.17
CA SER A 386 0.65 -15.22 22.07
C SER A 386 0.89 -13.73 22.26
N LEU A 387 1.40 -13.35 23.43
CA LEU A 387 1.95 -12.00 23.67
C LEU A 387 3.45 -11.95 23.38
N THR A 388 4.06 -13.09 23.08
CA THR A 388 5.48 -13.18 22.74
C THR A 388 5.69 -12.82 21.28
N GLN A 389 6.49 -11.79 21.05
CA GLN A 389 6.85 -11.35 19.72
C GLN A 389 7.57 -12.47 18.93
N PRO A 390 7.21 -12.69 17.65
CA PRO A 390 7.91 -13.65 16.79
C PRO A 390 9.33 -13.17 16.47
N ILE A 391 10.25 -14.12 16.32
CA ILE A 391 11.67 -13.85 15.99
C ILE A 391 11.85 -13.50 14.50
N GLY A 392 10.87 -13.87 13.65
CA GLY A 392 10.83 -13.54 12.21
C GLY A 392 11.61 -14.49 11.29
N GLY A 393 12.43 -15.39 11.84
CA GLY A 393 13.14 -16.44 11.09
C GLY A 393 12.74 -17.86 11.47
N THR A 394 13.22 -18.85 10.72
CA THR A 394 13.12 -20.26 11.12
C THR A 394 13.93 -20.57 12.37
N LEU A 395 13.35 -21.37 13.25
CA LEU A 395 14.17 -22.15 14.17
C LEU A 395 14.94 -23.18 13.32
N LEU A 396 16.27 -23.16 13.39
CA LEU A 396 17.13 -24.07 12.63
C LEU A 396 16.98 -25.54 13.05
N LYS A 397 16.24 -25.81 14.13
CA LYS A 397 15.98 -27.14 14.67
C LYS A 397 15.36 -28.07 13.63
N GLY A 398 16.06 -29.15 13.30
CA GLY A 398 15.66 -30.16 12.31
C GLY A 398 15.84 -29.76 10.85
N VAL A 399 16.39 -28.58 10.55
CA VAL A 399 16.63 -28.12 9.17
C VAL A 399 17.89 -28.75 8.61
N ASN A 400 17.83 -29.33 7.40
CA ASN A 400 19.00 -29.77 6.65
C ASN A 400 19.76 -28.56 6.10
N LEU A 401 20.97 -28.31 6.60
CA LEU A 401 21.78 -27.15 6.23
C LEU A 401 23.03 -27.62 5.47
N ARG A 402 23.09 -27.30 4.17
CA ARG A 402 24.26 -27.59 3.33
C ARG A 402 25.36 -26.59 3.64
N ILE A 403 26.53 -27.08 4.03
CA ILE A 403 27.68 -26.26 4.44
C ILE A 403 28.85 -26.61 3.54
N GLY A 404 29.19 -25.71 2.63
CA GLY A 404 30.39 -25.83 1.81
C GLY A 404 31.63 -25.48 2.63
N VAL A 405 32.63 -26.36 2.63
CA VAL A 405 33.91 -26.13 3.32
C VAL A 405 35.10 -26.23 2.37
N ILE A 406 36.14 -25.44 2.62
CA ILE A 406 37.38 -25.47 1.85
C ILE A 406 38.48 -26.06 2.73
N GLU A 407 39.29 -26.96 2.18
CA GLU A 407 40.46 -27.52 2.84
C GLU A 407 41.47 -26.42 3.16
N SER A 408 41.78 -26.23 4.45
CA SER A 408 42.70 -25.20 4.93
C SER A 408 43.19 -25.56 6.32
N VAL A 409 44.39 -26.16 6.43
CA VAL A 409 44.98 -26.53 7.71
C VAL A 409 45.34 -25.28 8.54
N PRO A 410 45.03 -25.20 9.85
CA PRO A 410 44.39 -26.22 10.70
C PRO A 410 42.87 -26.06 10.86
N PHE A 411 42.23 -25.21 10.06
CA PHE A 411 40.81 -24.85 10.17
C PHE A 411 39.88 -25.95 9.66
N THR A 412 40.18 -26.52 8.49
CA THR A 412 39.43 -27.62 7.88
C THR A 412 40.43 -28.63 7.31
N ILE A 413 40.40 -29.84 7.83
CA ILE A 413 41.25 -30.96 7.41
C ILE A 413 40.31 -32.03 6.85
N ILE A 414 40.60 -32.50 5.62
CA ILE A 414 39.78 -33.48 4.91
C ILE A 414 40.59 -34.75 4.72
N GLU A 415 40.19 -35.84 5.36
CA GLU A 415 40.84 -37.13 5.26
C GLU A 415 39.94 -38.14 4.53
N LYS A 416 40.50 -38.88 3.57
CA LYS A 416 39.82 -40.02 2.95
C LYS A 416 40.17 -41.29 3.70
N ILE A 417 39.19 -41.87 4.36
CA ILE A 417 39.36 -43.09 5.15
C ILE A 417 38.71 -44.24 4.39
N LYS A 418 39.40 -45.38 4.34
CA LYS A 418 38.84 -46.61 3.76
C LYS A 418 38.33 -47.49 4.88
N ASP A 419 37.10 -47.97 4.76
CA ASP A 419 36.57 -48.98 5.66
C ASP A 419 37.12 -50.38 5.33
N ALA A 420 36.80 -51.37 6.18
CA ALA A 420 37.26 -52.75 6.04
C ALA A 420 36.76 -53.43 4.74
N SER A 421 35.75 -52.86 4.08
CA SER A 421 35.23 -53.28 2.77
C SER A 421 35.89 -52.56 1.59
N GLY A 422 36.80 -51.62 1.84
CA GLY A 422 37.50 -50.82 0.83
C GLY A 422 36.72 -49.60 0.33
N GLN A 423 35.54 -49.30 0.89
CA GLN A 423 34.74 -48.14 0.54
C GLN A 423 35.35 -46.89 1.20
N SER A 424 35.50 -45.81 0.41
CA SER A 424 36.13 -44.58 0.88
C SER A 424 35.08 -43.61 1.42
N THR A 425 35.24 -43.17 2.66
CA THR A 425 34.45 -42.11 3.30
C THR A 425 35.32 -40.88 3.54
N ILE A 426 34.71 -39.70 3.51
CA ILE A 426 35.39 -38.44 3.81
C ILE A 426 35.16 -38.13 5.29
N GLN A 427 36.24 -37.90 6.03
CA GLN A 427 36.20 -37.43 7.40
C GLN A 427 36.71 -35.98 7.46
N TYR A 428 35.89 -35.12 8.05
CA TYR A 428 36.23 -33.72 8.32
C TYR A 428 36.75 -33.57 9.76
N SER A 429 37.78 -32.76 9.96
CA SER A 429 38.30 -32.36 11.26
C SER A 429 38.88 -30.94 11.22
N GLY A 430 39.28 -30.40 12.37
CA GLY A 430 39.78 -29.02 12.49
C GLY A 430 38.76 -28.06 13.12
N TYR A 431 39.19 -26.82 13.31
CA TYR A 431 38.43 -25.80 14.05
C TYR A 431 37.01 -25.55 13.49
N VAL A 432 36.86 -25.49 12.16
CA VAL A 432 35.57 -25.24 11.51
C VAL A 432 34.60 -26.40 11.73
N HIS A 433 35.10 -27.64 11.69
CA HIS A 433 34.29 -28.84 11.98
C HIS A 433 33.78 -28.85 13.42
N ASP A 434 34.64 -28.51 14.37
CA ASP A 434 34.26 -28.44 15.79
C ASP A 434 33.26 -27.30 16.05
N LEU A 435 33.41 -26.17 15.37
CA LEU A 435 32.43 -25.07 15.41
C LEU A 435 31.07 -25.51 14.85
N ILE A 436 31.03 -26.22 13.71
CA ILE A 436 29.79 -26.75 13.14
C ILE A 436 29.10 -27.70 14.13
N LYS A 437 29.85 -28.60 14.78
CA LYS A 437 29.29 -29.48 15.84
C LYS A 437 28.75 -28.70 17.04
N LEU A 438 29.46 -27.67 17.49
CA LEU A 438 29.01 -26.81 18.59
C LEU A 438 27.70 -26.11 18.24
N LEU A 439 27.62 -25.57 17.02
CA LEU A 439 26.44 -24.90 16.49
C LEU A 439 25.28 -25.88 16.29
N GLN A 440 25.55 -27.09 15.79
CA GLN A 440 24.56 -28.18 15.67
C GLN A 440 23.94 -28.49 17.04
N ASN A 441 24.75 -28.63 18.08
CA ASN A 441 24.24 -28.93 19.43
C ASN A 441 23.41 -27.79 20.02
N LYS A 442 23.73 -26.52 19.70
CA LYS A 442 22.99 -25.35 20.20
C LYS A 442 21.72 -25.04 19.42
N MET A 443 21.74 -25.23 18.11
CA MET A 443 20.67 -24.80 17.20
C MET A 443 19.87 -25.98 16.62
N GLU A 444 20.30 -27.21 16.88
CA GLU A 444 19.63 -28.47 16.54
C GLU A 444 19.38 -28.70 15.04
N PHE A 445 20.15 -28.08 14.14
CA PHE A 445 20.07 -28.34 12.69
C PHE A 445 20.80 -29.63 12.29
N ILE A 446 20.58 -30.08 11.06
CA ILE A 446 21.20 -31.28 10.48
C ILE A 446 22.24 -30.81 9.44
N PRO A 447 23.56 -30.81 9.77
CA PRO A 447 24.59 -30.39 8.83
C PRO A 447 24.77 -31.42 7.70
N ILE A 448 24.83 -30.93 6.46
CA ILE A 448 25.28 -31.68 5.28
C ILE A 448 26.56 -30.99 4.79
N ILE A 449 27.72 -31.52 5.16
CA ILE A 449 29.03 -30.93 4.84
C ILE A 449 29.48 -31.46 3.48
N GLU A 450 29.70 -30.55 2.53
CA GLU A 450 30.09 -30.86 1.15
C GLU A 450 31.38 -30.16 0.74
#